data_AF-A0A2N2PV28-F1
#
_entry.id   AF-A0A2N2PV28-F1
#
_cell.length_a   1.000
_cell.length_b   1.000
_cell.length_c   1.000
_cell.angle_alpha   90.00
_cell.angle_beta   90.00
_cell.angle_gamma   90.00
#
_symmetry.space_group_name_H-M   'P 1'
#
loop_
_entity.id
_entity.type
_entity.pdbx_description
1 polymer ?
#
loop_
_entity_poly.entity_id
_entity_poly.type
_entity_poly.pdbx_seq_one_letter_code
_entity_poly.pdbx_strand_id
1 'polypeptide(L)'
;MTLRSVRLLRLLFGFGLILSLSLAPIGAPIGAPGSALAQGNDPPPAGGYYYVVRVGDNWSGISWVTGIPIVELKAANPTAVHPHDWLWVGDRLFIPTQPTVPGGSDQSAQGRWYQVRPGDNWQSVSRATGVTVLDLWHANPAHMHPKQWLYAGHWLWIPGVNVQPAPVVTGAPAPVVPASPVAAATGLLTASLTVTATVTATATATMTITATATEAPTATPTVTRPAPAAAQSSPTATALPPTATVTRPAPTATPTKQAPVRTATQAAPKPASGGAAGCPLGFVSYPDGILARLNDAKSSPGALRTWLTGCGAISDELGGVTQAAIQSKNSPDLVVVLQESGSDQLTPRGVLLIYHASAGGYKLARKVEGTGKLALLKAEDIDADSQPDIVWTDTTCGAHTCFATLYVESWNGKAYRDWIEGEPTMAYPEYTFADTVPGGSGAEIMAHGGVIGSAGAGPQRAWTETYISPEGAPYNLFNQVYDASPCLYHHILDANQLFKQWTVAGFDPIIAAYQAALTDTRLEACGWIDDELPTLRDFARFRLVVSCVANGKASQARAVRDQIKHRGLLAAANVFLDSYKTTGSVLQACRNSAGYGETHPEAWQFLSDWGYANPSFEAKDLCSLD
;
A
#
# COMPACT_ATOMS: atom_id res chain seq x y z
N MET A 1 34.05 10.18 36.82
CA MET A 1 35.44 10.62 37.06
C MET A 1 36.30 9.96 36.00
N THR A 2 37.15 10.62 35.22
CA THR A 2 37.42 12.06 35.04
C THR A 2 37.05 12.44 33.58
N LEU A 3 37.49 13.49 32.87
CA LEU A 3 38.37 14.66 33.13
C LEU A 3 37.80 15.86 32.31
N ARG A 4 38.59 16.91 32.06
CA ARG A 4 38.26 18.09 31.24
C ARG A 4 39.56 18.74 30.70
N SER A 5 39.41 19.56 29.65
CA SER A 5 40.18 20.81 29.38
C SER A 5 41.31 20.84 28.33
N VAL A 6 41.47 22.08 27.81
CA VAL A 6 42.50 22.71 26.93
C VAL A 6 42.06 22.81 25.45
N ARG A 7 41.61 23.94 24.85
CA ARG A 7 41.89 25.40 24.83
C ARG A 7 43.09 25.89 23.98
N LEU A 8 42.73 26.71 22.96
CA LEU A 8 43.39 27.91 22.39
C LEU A 8 44.37 27.85 21.17
N LEU A 9 43.90 28.50 20.09
CA LEU A 9 44.47 29.71 19.43
C LEU A 9 45.63 29.61 18.40
N ARG A 10 45.37 30.15 17.20
CA ARG A 10 46.27 31.07 16.44
C ARG A 10 45.47 31.89 15.41
N LEU A 11 45.84 33.15 15.20
CA LEU A 11 45.18 34.11 14.27
C LEU A 11 46.14 34.60 13.16
N LEU A 12 45.52 34.94 12.01
CA LEU A 12 45.80 36.03 11.06
C LEU A 12 47.22 36.31 10.51
N PHE A 13 47.31 36.38 9.18
CA PHE A 13 47.87 37.44 8.29
C PHE A 13 47.74 36.89 6.83
N GLY A 14 47.52 37.63 5.73
CA GLY A 14 47.27 39.06 5.49
C GLY A 14 47.00 39.29 3.97
N PHE A 15 46.38 40.43 3.61
CA PHE A 15 45.92 40.86 2.27
C PHE A 15 46.87 40.69 1.06
N GLY A 16 46.29 40.57 -0.15
CA GLY A 16 46.98 40.76 -1.44
C GLY A 16 46.06 40.73 -2.68
N LEU A 17 45.69 41.89 -3.21
CA LEU A 17 44.86 42.09 -4.42
C LEU A 17 45.73 42.13 -5.69
N ILE A 18 45.24 41.70 -6.87
CA ILE A 18 45.46 42.36 -8.17
C ILE A 18 44.45 41.86 -9.24
N LEU A 19 44.15 42.76 -10.17
CA LEU A 19 43.10 42.73 -11.19
C LEU A 19 43.68 42.38 -12.58
N SER A 20 42.96 41.61 -13.41
CA SER A 20 43.14 41.68 -14.87
C SER A 20 41.85 41.32 -15.63
N LEU A 21 41.38 42.28 -16.42
CA LEU A 21 40.17 42.23 -17.25
C LEU A 21 40.56 41.88 -18.70
N SER A 22 39.79 41.06 -19.41
CA SER A 22 39.91 40.90 -20.86
C SER A 22 38.53 40.72 -21.53
N LEU A 23 38.27 41.56 -22.53
CA LEU A 23 37.04 41.56 -23.34
C LEU A 23 37.30 41.02 -24.75
N ALA A 24 36.19 40.67 -25.42
CA ALA A 24 35.94 40.69 -26.88
C ALA A 24 35.94 39.30 -27.62
N PRO A 25 35.38 39.20 -28.85
CA PRO A 25 33.92 39.33 -29.09
C PRO A 25 33.32 38.39 -30.20
N ILE A 26 32.00 38.48 -30.44
CA ILE A 26 31.22 38.09 -31.66
C ILE A 26 31.05 36.58 -32.00
N GLY A 27 29.80 36.18 -32.31
CA GLY A 27 29.48 35.04 -33.20
C GLY A 27 28.23 34.21 -32.83
N ALA A 28 27.16 34.29 -33.62
CA ALA A 28 25.94 33.45 -33.49
C ALA A 28 26.06 32.16 -34.36
N PRO A 29 25.18 31.11 -34.25
CA PRO A 29 23.74 31.23 -34.49
C PRO A 29 22.81 30.40 -33.56
N ILE A 30 21.51 30.52 -33.82
CA ILE A 30 20.40 29.80 -33.17
C ILE A 30 20.40 28.31 -33.56
N GLY A 31 20.15 27.42 -32.60
CA GLY A 31 19.95 25.97 -32.79
C GLY A 31 18.91 25.40 -31.82
N ALA A 32 18.18 24.38 -32.26
CA ALA A 32 17.00 23.80 -31.58
C ALA A 32 17.37 22.94 -30.33
N PRO A 33 16.41 22.60 -29.44
CA PRO A 33 16.73 21.99 -28.15
C PRO A 33 17.09 20.50 -28.26
N GLY A 34 18.11 20.09 -27.50
CA GLY A 34 18.56 18.70 -27.36
C GLY A 34 19.17 18.45 -25.99
N SER A 35 18.96 17.24 -25.47
CA SER A 35 19.28 16.78 -24.11
C SER A 35 20.69 17.14 -23.61
N ALA A 36 20.79 17.60 -22.35
CA ALA A 36 22.05 17.93 -21.69
C ALA A 36 22.24 17.16 -20.36
N LEU A 37 22.77 15.94 -20.44
CA LEU A 37 23.39 15.22 -19.32
C LEU A 37 24.92 15.25 -19.47
N ALA A 38 25.56 16.26 -18.88
CA ALA A 38 26.98 16.28 -18.47
C ALA A 38 27.32 17.68 -17.94
N GLN A 39 27.95 17.79 -16.75
CA GLN A 39 29.00 18.79 -16.43
C GLN A 39 29.79 18.35 -15.19
N GLY A 40 31.12 18.34 -15.29
CA GLY A 40 32.08 18.06 -14.21
C GLY A 40 33.50 17.94 -14.79
N ASN A 41 34.42 18.82 -14.38
CA ASN A 41 35.65 19.14 -15.15
C ASN A 41 36.92 18.33 -14.79
N ASP A 42 36.80 17.10 -14.28
CA ASP A 42 37.94 16.17 -14.20
C ASP A 42 37.77 15.05 -15.24
N PRO A 43 38.84 14.56 -15.88
CA PRO A 43 38.74 13.41 -16.78
C PRO A 43 38.29 12.17 -15.99
N PRO A 44 37.12 11.57 -16.30
CA PRO A 44 36.65 10.41 -15.57
C PRO A 44 37.52 9.18 -15.88
N PRO A 45 37.66 8.23 -14.94
CA PRO A 45 38.30 6.95 -15.23
C PRO A 45 37.48 6.16 -16.26
N ALA A 46 38.15 5.29 -17.01
CA ALA A 46 37.49 4.49 -18.05
C ALA A 46 36.34 3.65 -17.47
N GLY A 47 35.13 3.82 -18.03
CA GLY A 47 33.93 3.06 -17.66
C GLY A 47 32.83 3.83 -16.92
N GLY A 48 32.88 5.16 -16.81
CA GLY A 48 31.78 5.95 -16.26
C GLY A 48 31.95 7.47 -16.35
N TYR A 49 31.07 8.21 -15.68
CA TYR A 49 31.16 9.66 -15.50
C TYR A 49 30.83 10.05 -14.06
N TYR A 50 31.09 11.29 -13.66
CA TYR A 50 30.68 11.81 -12.35
C TYR A 50 29.42 12.67 -12.45
N TYR A 51 28.47 12.44 -11.55
CA TYR A 51 27.27 13.23 -11.33
C TYR A 51 27.35 13.94 -9.98
N VAL A 52 26.91 15.20 -9.90
CA VAL A 52 26.82 15.95 -8.65
C VAL A 52 25.37 16.06 -8.23
N VAL A 53 25.06 15.56 -7.04
CA VAL A 53 23.71 15.48 -6.46
C VAL A 53 23.10 16.88 -6.31
N ARG A 54 21.88 17.04 -6.79
CA ARG A 54 21.11 18.27 -6.81
C ARG A 54 19.99 18.23 -5.76
N VAL A 55 19.39 19.39 -5.50
CA VAL A 55 18.21 19.50 -4.62
C VAL A 55 17.06 18.66 -5.18
N GLY A 56 16.56 17.71 -4.38
CA GLY A 56 15.47 16.80 -4.76
C GLY A 56 15.92 15.42 -5.27
N ASP A 57 17.22 15.23 -5.54
CA ASP A 57 17.75 13.92 -5.93
C ASP A 57 17.72 12.91 -4.77
N ASN A 58 17.49 11.65 -5.10
CA ASN A 58 17.61 10.51 -4.20
C ASN A 58 18.14 9.29 -4.98
N TRP A 59 18.62 8.25 -4.29
CA TRP A 59 19.21 7.07 -4.94
C TRP A 59 18.28 6.42 -5.96
N SER A 60 16.97 6.35 -5.68
CA SER A 60 15.98 5.78 -6.59
C SER A 60 15.79 6.65 -7.84
N GLY A 61 15.76 7.97 -7.69
CA GLY A 61 15.69 8.91 -8.82
C GLY A 61 16.93 8.88 -9.71
N ILE A 62 18.14 8.86 -9.12
CA ILE A 62 19.38 8.76 -9.90
C ILE A 62 19.51 7.38 -10.55
N SER A 63 19.16 6.30 -9.83
CA SER A 63 19.06 4.94 -10.40
C SER A 63 18.11 4.89 -11.59
N TRP A 64 16.95 5.55 -11.49
CA TRP A 64 15.96 5.67 -12.56
C TRP A 64 16.45 6.46 -13.78
N VAL A 65 17.14 7.59 -13.60
CA VAL A 65 17.72 8.37 -14.71
C VAL A 65 18.89 7.65 -15.38
N THR A 66 19.69 6.91 -14.62
CA THR A 66 20.97 6.32 -15.10
C THR A 66 20.84 4.87 -15.57
N GLY A 67 19.77 4.17 -15.18
CA GLY A 67 19.57 2.74 -15.45
C GLY A 67 20.40 1.79 -14.57
N ILE A 68 21.17 2.31 -13.62
CA ILE A 68 22.04 1.53 -12.74
C ILE A 68 21.23 1.12 -11.49
N PRO A 69 21.15 -0.17 -11.12
CA PRO A 69 20.44 -0.61 -9.91
C PRO A 69 20.93 0.11 -8.64
N ILE A 70 20.02 0.48 -7.74
CA ILE A 70 20.36 1.22 -6.49
C ILE A 70 21.50 0.55 -5.71
N VAL A 71 21.53 -0.79 -5.65
CA VAL A 71 22.59 -1.54 -4.96
C VAL A 71 23.96 -1.40 -5.64
N GLU A 72 24.02 -1.41 -6.98
CA GLU A 72 25.26 -1.19 -7.74
C GLU A 72 25.69 0.28 -7.69
N LEU A 73 24.73 1.20 -7.76
CA LEU A 73 24.96 2.64 -7.66
C LEU A 73 25.50 3.04 -6.28
N LYS A 74 24.99 2.44 -5.19
CA LYS A 74 25.53 2.61 -3.83
C LYS A 74 26.89 1.93 -3.67
N ALA A 75 27.07 0.71 -4.21
CA ALA A 75 28.34 0.00 -4.15
C ALA A 75 29.47 0.73 -4.91
N ALA A 76 29.14 1.43 -6.00
CA ALA A 76 30.06 2.32 -6.71
C ALA A 76 30.36 3.63 -5.95
N ASN A 77 29.57 3.98 -4.93
CA ASN A 77 29.60 5.26 -4.21
C ASN A 77 29.55 5.12 -2.68
N PRO A 78 30.39 4.27 -2.06
CA PRO A 78 30.27 3.93 -0.63
C PRO A 78 30.45 5.12 0.31
N THR A 79 31.14 6.19 -0.14
CA THR A 79 31.37 7.42 0.65
C THR A 79 30.21 8.42 0.61
N ALA A 80 29.21 8.21 -0.26
CA ALA A 80 28.01 9.05 -0.34
C ALA A 80 26.78 8.36 0.29
N VAL A 81 26.94 7.16 0.85
CA VAL A 81 25.88 6.44 1.58
C VAL A 81 25.85 6.94 3.02
N HIS A 82 25.02 7.95 3.27
CA HIS A 82 24.83 8.54 4.60
C HIS A 82 23.80 7.74 5.43
N PRO A 83 23.70 7.96 6.76
CA PRO A 83 22.68 7.32 7.59
C PRO A 83 21.27 7.51 7.06
N HIS A 84 20.42 6.50 7.20
CA HIS A 84 19.08 6.41 6.60
C HIS A 84 19.07 6.46 5.06
N ASP A 85 20.17 6.07 4.41
CA ASP A 85 20.31 6.00 2.96
C ASP A 85 20.10 7.35 2.24
N TRP A 86 20.39 8.47 2.91
CA TRP A 86 20.26 9.79 2.30
C TRP A 86 21.41 10.10 1.34
N LEU A 87 21.12 10.95 0.34
CA LEU A 87 22.12 11.66 -0.46
C LEU A 87 22.16 13.12 -0.01
N TRP A 88 23.35 13.72 0.08
CA TRP A 88 23.49 15.14 0.38
C TRP A 88 23.70 15.94 -0.90
N VAL A 89 23.08 17.12 -0.97
CA VAL A 89 23.24 18.03 -2.11
C VAL A 89 24.69 18.46 -2.22
N GLY A 90 25.31 18.25 -3.38
CA GLY A 90 26.74 18.43 -3.61
C GLY A 90 27.58 17.16 -3.51
N ASP A 91 27.03 16.02 -3.07
CA ASP A 91 27.72 14.72 -3.16
C ASP A 91 28.08 14.41 -4.62
N ARG A 92 29.27 13.82 -4.83
CA ARG A 92 29.79 13.48 -6.15
C ARG A 92 29.74 11.97 -6.37
N LEU A 93 28.75 11.51 -7.13
CA LEU A 93 28.55 10.11 -7.47
C LEU A 93 29.28 9.72 -8.75
N PHE A 94 30.04 8.64 -8.73
CA PHE A 94 30.48 7.91 -9.92
C PHE A 94 29.31 7.11 -10.49
N ILE A 95 29.03 7.32 -11.77
CA ILE A 95 27.96 6.68 -12.54
C ILE A 95 28.63 5.78 -13.60
N PRO A 96 28.74 4.46 -13.37
CA PRO A 96 29.23 3.51 -14.37
C PRO A 96 28.41 3.55 -15.68
N THR A 97 29.08 3.64 -16.82
CA THR A 97 28.45 3.38 -18.12
C THR A 97 28.53 1.88 -18.40
N GLN A 98 27.42 1.16 -18.20
CA GLN A 98 27.35 -0.27 -18.54
C GLN A 98 27.62 -0.51 -20.05
N PRO A 99 28.10 -1.72 -20.43
CA PRO A 99 28.90 -1.90 -21.63
C PRO A 99 28.14 -1.76 -22.95
N THR A 100 28.89 -1.37 -23.98
CA THR A 100 28.43 -1.25 -25.38
C THR A 100 27.79 -2.52 -25.92
N VAL A 101 26.73 -2.35 -26.70
CA VAL A 101 26.10 -3.39 -27.53
C VAL A 101 27.16 -4.15 -28.35
N PRO A 102 27.27 -5.49 -28.24
CA PRO A 102 27.93 -6.30 -29.24
C PRO A 102 27.05 -6.34 -30.49
N GLY A 103 27.49 -5.69 -31.57
CA GLY A 103 26.85 -5.86 -32.87
C GLY A 103 26.97 -7.31 -33.34
N GLY A 104 25.86 -7.91 -33.78
CA GLY A 104 25.85 -9.29 -34.28
C GLY A 104 24.42 -9.80 -34.45
N SER A 105 23.97 -9.93 -35.69
CA SER A 105 22.68 -10.52 -36.04
C SER A 105 22.75 -12.06 -36.07
N ASP A 106 23.20 -12.68 -34.98
CA ASP A 106 23.40 -14.13 -34.91
C ASP A 106 22.31 -14.82 -34.08
N GLN A 107 21.34 -15.42 -34.80
CA GLN A 107 20.44 -16.44 -34.26
C GLN A 107 21.25 -17.73 -34.03
N SER A 108 21.91 -17.83 -32.87
CA SER A 108 22.66 -19.03 -32.48
C SER A 108 21.93 -19.83 -31.41
N ALA A 109 22.31 -21.11 -31.24
CA ALA A 109 21.74 -22.01 -30.25
C ALA A 109 21.99 -21.60 -28.77
N GLN A 110 22.67 -20.47 -28.53
CA GLN A 110 22.94 -19.91 -27.19
C GLN A 110 21.85 -18.94 -26.71
N GLY A 111 21.14 -18.25 -27.62
CA GLY A 111 20.12 -17.25 -27.29
C GLY A 111 20.14 -16.01 -28.17
N ARG A 112 19.27 -15.04 -27.85
CA ARG A 112 19.15 -13.73 -28.54
C ARG A 112 18.67 -12.64 -27.59
N TRP A 113 18.92 -11.37 -27.93
CA TRP A 113 18.31 -10.24 -27.23
C TRP A 113 16.91 -9.92 -27.78
N TYR A 114 16.00 -9.48 -26.92
CA TYR A 114 14.63 -9.09 -27.24
C TYR A 114 14.30 -7.73 -26.63
N GLN A 115 13.87 -6.77 -27.45
CA GLN A 115 13.38 -5.49 -26.95
C GLN A 115 11.91 -5.60 -26.56
N VAL A 116 11.61 -5.32 -25.29
CA VAL A 116 10.26 -5.24 -24.74
C VAL A 116 9.48 -4.14 -25.48
N ARG A 117 8.33 -4.49 -26.03
CA ARG A 117 7.45 -3.58 -26.75
C ARG A 117 6.40 -2.96 -25.81
N PRO A 118 5.77 -1.83 -26.18
CA PRO A 118 4.62 -1.33 -25.45
C PRO A 118 3.51 -2.39 -25.36
N GLY A 119 3.12 -2.75 -24.13
CA GLY A 119 2.14 -3.80 -23.85
C GLY A 119 2.73 -5.20 -23.59
N ASP A 120 4.04 -5.39 -23.70
CA ASP A 120 4.66 -6.67 -23.35
C ASP A 120 4.72 -6.89 -21.83
N ASN A 121 4.44 -8.13 -21.42
CA ASN A 121 4.69 -8.67 -20.09
C ASN A 121 5.44 -10.00 -20.21
N TRP A 122 5.95 -10.56 -19.11
CA TRP A 122 6.76 -11.79 -19.17
C TRP A 122 6.03 -12.95 -19.88
N GLN A 123 4.71 -13.06 -19.71
CA GLN A 123 3.87 -14.07 -20.36
C GLN A 123 3.81 -13.86 -21.88
N SER A 124 3.67 -12.60 -22.36
CA SER A 124 3.65 -12.28 -23.79
C SER A 124 5.02 -12.52 -24.44
N VAL A 125 6.10 -12.13 -23.76
CA VAL A 125 7.49 -12.37 -24.24
C VAL A 125 7.80 -13.87 -24.25
N SER A 126 7.40 -14.63 -23.22
CA SER A 126 7.52 -16.09 -23.20
C SER A 126 6.82 -16.74 -24.39
N ARG A 127 5.55 -16.39 -24.64
CA ARG A 127 4.78 -16.86 -25.81
C ARG A 127 5.42 -16.45 -27.14
N ALA A 128 5.93 -15.23 -27.25
CA ALA A 128 6.57 -14.71 -28.46
C ALA A 128 7.97 -15.30 -28.71
N THR A 129 8.60 -15.91 -27.71
CA THR A 129 9.99 -16.39 -27.80
C THR A 129 10.13 -17.91 -27.76
N GLY A 130 9.17 -18.63 -27.16
CA GLY A 130 9.22 -20.07 -26.95
C GLY A 130 10.00 -20.51 -25.69
N VAL A 131 10.49 -19.55 -24.89
CA VAL A 131 11.19 -19.78 -23.61
C VAL A 131 10.17 -19.63 -22.47
N THR A 132 10.24 -20.45 -21.42
CA THR A 132 9.29 -20.33 -20.30
C THR A 132 9.49 -19.03 -19.52
N VAL A 133 8.45 -18.52 -18.86
CA VAL A 133 8.57 -17.33 -18.01
C VAL A 133 9.63 -17.51 -16.92
N LEU A 134 9.73 -18.71 -16.35
CA LEU A 134 10.74 -19.03 -15.34
C LEU A 134 12.15 -18.96 -15.94
N ASP A 135 12.38 -19.57 -17.10
CA ASP A 135 13.69 -19.49 -17.78
C ASP A 135 14.05 -18.04 -18.19
N LEU A 136 13.06 -17.23 -18.57
CA LEU A 136 13.25 -15.79 -18.81
C LEU A 136 13.61 -15.04 -17.52
N TRP A 137 13.00 -15.36 -16.38
CA TRP A 137 13.33 -14.77 -15.09
C TRP A 137 14.73 -15.15 -14.62
N HIS A 138 15.10 -16.43 -14.72
CA HIS A 138 16.44 -16.92 -14.40
C HIS A 138 17.53 -16.34 -15.33
N ALA A 139 17.19 -16.07 -16.60
CA ALA A 139 18.08 -15.41 -17.55
C ALA A 139 18.16 -13.88 -17.38
N ASN A 140 17.16 -13.26 -16.72
CA ASN A 140 17.05 -11.80 -16.58
C ASN A 140 16.78 -11.35 -15.12
N PRO A 141 17.56 -11.81 -14.12
CA PRO A 141 17.29 -11.49 -12.71
C PRO A 141 17.37 -9.99 -12.41
N ALA A 142 18.16 -9.22 -13.15
CA ALA A 142 18.25 -7.76 -13.02
C ALA A 142 17.00 -7.00 -13.51
N HIS A 143 16.13 -7.65 -14.30
CA HIS A 143 14.89 -7.06 -14.80
C HIS A 143 13.64 -7.57 -14.06
N MET A 144 13.81 -8.48 -13.10
CA MET A 144 12.76 -8.96 -12.21
C MET A 144 12.33 -7.85 -11.24
N HIS A 145 11.43 -6.98 -11.70
CA HIS A 145 10.76 -6.02 -10.84
C HIS A 145 9.91 -6.76 -9.77
N PRO A 146 9.86 -6.32 -8.50
CA PRO A 146 9.07 -6.98 -7.44
C PRO A 146 7.57 -7.11 -7.75
N LYS A 147 7.02 -6.26 -8.63
CA LYS A 147 5.63 -6.36 -9.14
C LYS A 147 5.52 -7.09 -10.50
N GLN A 148 6.56 -7.85 -10.89
CA GLN A 148 6.66 -8.63 -12.13
C GLN A 148 6.43 -7.84 -13.44
N TRP A 149 6.69 -6.54 -13.44
CA TRP A 149 6.54 -5.69 -14.63
C TRP A 149 7.69 -5.83 -15.62
N LEU A 150 7.38 -5.62 -16.90
CA LEU A 150 8.36 -5.33 -17.94
C LEU A 150 8.18 -3.89 -18.42
N TYR A 151 9.28 -3.16 -18.55
CA TYR A 151 9.26 -1.79 -19.06
C TYR A 151 9.52 -1.78 -20.57
N ALA A 152 8.60 -1.18 -21.33
CA ALA A 152 8.76 -1.03 -22.77
C ALA A 152 10.06 -0.28 -23.10
N GLY A 153 10.83 -0.82 -24.04
CA GLY A 153 12.16 -0.33 -24.42
C GLY A 153 13.33 -1.08 -23.78
N HIS A 154 13.12 -1.81 -22.68
CA HIS A 154 14.15 -2.68 -22.07
C HIS A 154 14.59 -3.81 -23.02
N TRP A 155 15.80 -4.32 -22.82
CA TRP A 155 16.34 -5.47 -23.56
C TRP A 155 16.46 -6.67 -22.62
N LEU A 156 15.89 -7.81 -23.03
CA LEU A 156 15.93 -9.07 -22.30
C LEU A 156 16.79 -10.09 -23.04
N TRP A 157 17.58 -10.88 -22.31
CA TRP A 157 18.26 -12.05 -22.83
C TRP A 157 17.29 -13.23 -22.92
N ILE A 158 17.09 -13.74 -24.12
CA ILE A 158 16.24 -14.91 -24.40
C ILE A 158 17.19 -16.10 -24.61
N PRO A 159 17.34 -17.02 -23.65
CA PRO A 159 18.25 -18.16 -23.79
C PRO A 159 17.82 -19.08 -24.94
N GLY A 160 18.79 -19.74 -25.56
CA GLY A 160 18.54 -20.67 -26.66
C GLY A 160 17.82 -21.93 -26.20
N VAL A 161 16.69 -22.26 -26.83
CA VAL A 161 15.96 -23.51 -26.55
C VAL A 161 16.71 -24.72 -27.13
N ASN A 162 17.55 -25.35 -26.31
CA ASN A 162 18.02 -26.71 -26.57
C ASN A 162 16.82 -27.67 -26.43
N VAL A 163 16.13 -27.91 -27.53
CA VAL A 163 15.22 -29.06 -27.66
C VAL A 163 16.09 -30.31 -27.63
N GLN A 164 16.32 -30.86 -26.43
CA GLN A 164 16.90 -32.19 -26.30
C GLN A 164 15.85 -33.16 -26.85
N PRO A 165 16.12 -33.88 -27.97
CA PRO A 165 15.10 -34.75 -28.56
C PRO A 165 14.80 -35.88 -27.58
N ALA A 166 13.51 -36.16 -27.36
CA ALA A 166 13.11 -37.40 -26.70
C ALA A 166 13.71 -38.59 -27.47
N PRO A 167 14.21 -39.63 -26.79
CA PRO A 167 14.80 -40.78 -27.46
C PRO A 167 13.76 -41.42 -28.38
N VAL A 168 14.10 -41.48 -29.68
CA VAL A 168 13.21 -42.02 -30.72
C VAL A 168 13.08 -43.53 -30.53
N VAL A 169 11.95 -43.96 -29.96
CA VAL A 169 11.57 -45.38 -29.89
C VAL A 169 10.87 -45.77 -31.19
N THR A 170 11.65 -46.15 -32.19
CA THR A 170 11.16 -46.86 -33.38
C THR A 170 10.99 -48.35 -33.10
N GLY A 171 9.78 -48.89 -33.29
CA GLY A 171 9.55 -50.34 -33.43
C GLY A 171 8.40 -50.89 -32.60
N ALA A 172 7.34 -51.34 -33.28
CA ALA A 172 6.24 -52.13 -32.70
C ALA A 172 6.69 -53.61 -32.52
N PRO A 173 5.95 -54.49 -31.79
CA PRO A 173 4.55 -54.83 -32.05
C PRO A 173 3.62 -54.86 -30.82
N ALA A 174 2.32 -55.06 -31.09
CA ALA A 174 1.24 -55.01 -30.10
C ALA A 174 1.28 -56.12 -29.03
N PRO A 175 0.88 -55.84 -27.77
CA PRO A 175 0.61 -56.87 -26.78
C PRO A 175 -0.73 -57.56 -27.03
N VAL A 176 -0.71 -58.89 -27.10
CA VAL A 176 -1.90 -59.75 -27.11
C VAL A 176 -2.62 -59.66 -25.75
N VAL A 177 -3.95 -59.72 -25.78
CA VAL A 177 -4.80 -59.82 -24.58
C VAL A 177 -4.74 -61.24 -23.98
N PRO A 178 -4.53 -61.38 -22.67
CA PRO A 178 -5.13 -62.47 -21.91
C PRO A 178 -6.17 -61.95 -20.90
N ALA A 179 -7.20 -62.76 -20.67
CA ALA A 179 -8.33 -62.40 -19.83
C ALA A 179 -8.04 -62.49 -18.32
N SER A 180 -8.97 -61.95 -17.52
CA SER A 180 -9.10 -62.21 -16.09
C SER A 180 -9.09 -63.71 -15.75
N PRO A 181 -8.80 -64.03 -14.48
CA PRO A 181 -9.76 -64.86 -13.76
C PRO A 181 -10.33 -64.19 -12.51
N VAL A 182 -11.53 -64.63 -12.16
CA VAL A 182 -12.28 -64.22 -10.97
C VAL A 182 -11.94 -65.15 -9.80
N ALA A 183 -11.90 -64.56 -8.59
CA ALA A 183 -12.01 -65.13 -7.24
C ALA A 183 -11.67 -66.61 -6.96
N ALA A 184 -10.86 -66.81 -5.91
CA ALA A 184 -11.10 -67.88 -4.93
C ALA A 184 -10.61 -67.44 -3.54
N ALA A 185 -11.42 -67.69 -2.52
CA ALA A 185 -11.01 -67.60 -1.11
C ALA A 185 -10.82 -69.01 -0.56
N THR A 186 -9.80 -69.23 0.28
CA THR A 186 -9.75 -70.16 1.45
C THR A 186 -8.30 -70.35 1.92
N GLY A 187 -8.10 -70.68 3.20
CA GLY A 187 -6.81 -71.18 3.70
C GLY A 187 -6.29 -70.53 4.99
N LEU A 188 -6.91 -70.83 6.14
CA LEU A 188 -6.15 -70.82 7.40
C LEU A 188 -5.13 -71.97 7.35
N LEU A 189 -3.96 -71.80 7.99
CA LEU A 189 -3.45 -72.76 8.96
C LEU A 189 -2.34 -72.18 9.85
N THR A 190 -2.28 -72.72 11.06
CA THR A 190 -1.52 -72.30 12.26
C THR A 190 -0.08 -72.81 12.33
N ALA A 191 0.83 -72.02 12.90
CA ALA A 191 1.75 -72.38 14.02
C ALA A 191 2.78 -71.24 14.21
N SER A 192 2.77 -70.45 15.29
CA SER A 192 3.17 -70.79 16.68
C SER A 192 4.68 -70.98 16.87
N LEU A 193 5.35 -69.99 17.49
CA LEU A 193 6.42 -70.22 18.47
C LEU A 193 6.52 -69.03 19.45
N THR A 194 6.64 -69.36 20.74
CA THR A 194 6.62 -68.46 21.90
C THR A 194 8.00 -68.03 22.34
N VAL A 195 8.18 -66.77 22.79
CA VAL A 195 9.18 -66.43 23.82
C VAL A 195 8.58 -65.48 24.87
N THR A 196 8.80 -65.88 26.12
CA THR A 196 8.40 -65.35 27.42
C THR A 196 8.61 -63.86 27.66
N ALA A 197 7.71 -63.23 28.43
CA ALA A 197 7.88 -61.89 28.98
C ALA A 197 8.57 -61.90 30.36
N THR A 198 9.28 -60.82 30.69
CA THR A 198 9.65 -60.51 32.09
C THR A 198 9.53 -59.01 32.35
N VAL A 199 8.74 -58.64 33.35
CA VAL A 199 8.63 -57.26 33.85
C VAL A 199 9.54 -57.12 35.07
N THR A 200 10.28 -56.03 35.16
CA THR A 200 10.88 -55.59 36.43
C THR A 200 10.64 -54.10 36.62
N ALA A 201 9.91 -53.75 37.67
CA ALA A 201 9.76 -52.36 38.12
C ALA A 201 10.83 -52.03 39.16
N THR A 202 11.27 -50.77 39.21
CA THR A 202 11.96 -50.21 40.37
C THR A 202 11.50 -48.77 40.57
N ALA A 203 11.10 -48.44 41.80
CA ALA A 203 10.68 -47.11 42.22
C ALA A 203 11.32 -46.78 43.58
N THR A 204 11.19 -45.51 44.02
CA THR A 204 11.69 -44.94 45.29
C THR A 204 13.23 -44.71 45.32
N ALA A 205 13.78 -43.64 45.90
CA ALA A 205 13.20 -42.75 46.92
C ALA A 205 13.58 -41.25 46.82
N THR A 206 12.69 -40.47 47.43
CA THR A 206 12.63 -39.04 47.75
C THR A 206 13.83 -38.46 48.52
N MET A 207 14.04 -37.14 48.39
CA MET A 207 14.38 -36.28 49.54
C MET A 207 13.59 -34.97 49.52
N THR A 208 13.35 -34.43 50.72
CA THR A 208 12.34 -33.40 51.02
C THR A 208 13.03 -32.18 51.63
N ILE A 209 12.50 -30.97 51.41
CA ILE A 209 12.80 -29.81 52.28
C ILE A 209 11.49 -29.22 52.81
N THR A 210 11.49 -28.97 54.12
CA THR A 210 10.36 -28.54 54.95
C THR A 210 10.35 -27.02 55.11
N ALA A 211 9.16 -26.42 55.22
CA ALA A 211 8.97 -25.13 55.87
C ALA A 211 7.82 -25.23 56.88
N THR A 212 8.01 -24.68 58.08
CA THR A 212 7.07 -24.75 59.22
C THR A 212 6.69 -23.33 59.66
N ALA A 213 5.46 -23.14 60.14
CA ALA A 213 4.84 -21.83 60.38
C ALA A 213 4.72 -21.47 61.89
N THR A 214 4.52 -20.17 62.19
CA THR A 214 4.14 -19.53 63.49
C THR A 214 3.87 -18.04 63.16
N GLU A 215 2.79 -17.33 63.52
CA GLU A 215 1.48 -17.65 64.14
C GLU A 215 0.38 -16.68 63.60
N ALA A 216 -0.52 -16.12 64.45
CA ALA A 216 -1.55 -15.11 64.11
C ALA A 216 -1.75 -14.10 65.27
N PRO A 217 -2.60 -13.03 65.15
CA PRO A 217 -4.02 -13.20 65.52
C PRO A 217 -5.10 -12.28 64.84
N THR A 218 -6.31 -12.85 64.69
CA THR A 218 -7.66 -12.27 64.97
C THR A 218 -8.24 -11.07 64.18
N ALA A 219 -9.23 -11.33 63.29
CA ALA A 219 -10.67 -10.95 63.44
C ALA A 219 -11.50 -11.09 62.12
N THR A 220 -12.76 -11.55 62.21
CA THR A 220 -13.77 -11.63 61.10
C THR A 220 -15.08 -10.95 61.54
N PRO A 221 -16.01 -10.51 60.64
CA PRO A 221 -17.01 -11.39 59.96
C PRO A 221 -17.21 -11.09 58.45
N THR A 222 -17.53 -12.06 57.55
CA THR A 222 -18.84 -12.73 57.25
C THR A 222 -19.89 -11.74 56.67
N VAL A 223 -20.56 -11.91 55.50
CA VAL A 223 -21.55 -12.93 55.06
C VAL A 223 -21.71 -12.85 53.51
N THR A 224 -21.38 -13.88 52.72
CA THR A 224 -22.24 -14.92 52.09
C THR A 224 -23.10 -14.53 50.87
N ARG A 225 -22.81 -15.16 49.72
CA ARG A 225 -23.66 -15.25 48.51
C ARG A 225 -24.51 -16.53 48.53
N PRO A 226 -25.83 -16.47 48.23
CA PRO A 226 -26.63 -17.64 47.87
C PRO A 226 -27.00 -17.72 46.38
N ALA A 227 -27.20 -18.95 45.90
CA ALA A 227 -27.85 -19.34 44.65
C ALA A 227 -28.23 -20.83 44.78
N PRO A 228 -29.11 -21.41 43.94
CA PRO A 228 -30.30 -20.87 43.28
C PRO A 228 -31.58 -21.72 43.56
N ALA A 229 -32.75 -21.28 43.11
CA ALA A 229 -33.97 -22.10 42.99
C ALA A 229 -34.85 -21.61 41.82
N ALA A 230 -35.80 -22.43 41.34
CA ALA A 230 -36.28 -22.36 39.95
C ALA A 230 -37.81 -22.20 39.76
N ALA A 231 -38.16 -21.91 38.49
CA ALA A 231 -39.39 -22.30 37.76
C ALA A 231 -40.65 -21.39 37.76
N GLN A 232 -41.10 -21.09 36.52
CA GLN A 232 -42.49 -20.79 36.06
C GLN A 232 -43.13 -19.44 36.49
N SER A 233 -43.97 -18.74 35.70
CA SER A 233 -44.49 -18.93 34.33
C SER A 233 -45.05 -17.59 33.75
N SER A 234 -45.25 -17.49 32.43
CA SER A 234 -45.83 -16.31 31.72
C SER A 234 -47.28 -15.96 32.12
N PRO A 235 -47.83 -14.78 31.72
CA PRO A 235 -48.63 -14.76 30.47
C PRO A 235 -48.73 -13.43 29.67
N THR A 236 -49.31 -13.55 28.46
CA THR A 236 -50.10 -12.57 27.68
C THR A 236 -49.41 -11.38 26.97
N ALA A 237 -49.48 -11.41 25.64
CA ALA A 237 -49.34 -10.26 24.74
C ALA A 237 -50.72 -9.70 24.33
N THR A 238 -50.78 -8.42 23.95
CA THR A 238 -51.96 -7.73 23.39
C THR A 238 -51.60 -7.06 22.05
N ALA A 239 -52.58 -6.89 21.15
CA ALA A 239 -52.39 -6.82 19.70
C ALA A 239 -52.23 -5.42 19.04
N LEU A 240 -52.00 -5.45 17.72
CA LEU A 240 -51.63 -4.38 16.77
C LEU A 240 -52.69 -3.28 16.50
N PRO A 241 -52.27 -2.21 15.79
CA PRO A 241 -52.90 -1.85 14.49
C PRO A 241 -51.85 -1.74 13.32
N PRO A 242 -52.25 -1.50 12.06
CA PRO A 242 -51.68 -2.26 10.93
C PRO A 242 -50.75 -1.53 9.93
N THR A 243 -50.02 -2.37 9.19
CA THR A 243 -49.48 -2.24 7.82
C THR A 243 -49.48 -0.85 7.15
N ALA A 244 -48.27 -0.29 6.97
CA ALA A 244 -47.96 0.66 5.91
C ALA A 244 -47.13 -0.03 4.81
N THR A 245 -47.62 -0.02 3.57
CA THR A 245 -46.98 -0.66 2.42
C THR A 245 -45.75 0.13 1.96
N VAL A 246 -44.55 -0.40 2.15
CA VAL A 246 -43.33 0.19 1.55
C VAL A 246 -43.18 -0.34 0.12
N THR A 247 -43.66 0.44 -0.85
CA THR A 247 -43.55 0.13 -2.27
C THR A 247 -42.12 0.37 -2.76
N ARG A 248 -41.43 -0.71 -3.17
CA ARG A 248 -40.10 -0.70 -3.79
C ARG A 248 -40.12 0.03 -5.15
N PRO A 249 -39.32 1.10 -5.37
CA PRO A 249 -38.97 1.55 -6.71
C PRO A 249 -38.03 0.52 -7.35
N ALA A 250 -38.28 0.14 -8.61
CA ALA A 250 -37.37 -0.71 -9.38
C ALA A 250 -36.19 0.12 -9.93
N PRO A 251 -34.98 -0.47 -10.07
CA PRO A 251 -33.86 0.20 -10.73
C PRO A 251 -34.07 0.20 -12.26
N THR A 252 -34.80 1.20 -12.77
CA THR A 252 -34.88 1.45 -14.22
C THR A 252 -33.66 2.24 -14.65
N ALA A 253 -32.62 1.53 -15.12
CA ALA A 253 -31.50 2.14 -15.81
C ALA A 253 -31.99 2.88 -17.07
N THR A 254 -32.05 4.21 -16.98
CA THR A 254 -32.37 5.09 -18.11
C THR A 254 -31.06 5.71 -18.59
N PRO A 255 -30.69 5.61 -19.88
CA PRO A 255 -29.39 6.10 -20.34
C PRO A 255 -29.30 7.62 -20.19
N THR A 256 -28.34 8.09 -19.40
CA THR A 256 -28.10 9.51 -19.22
C THR A 256 -27.68 10.12 -20.55
N LYS A 257 -28.55 10.97 -21.09
CA LYS A 257 -28.38 11.70 -22.35
C LYS A 257 -27.05 12.46 -22.32
N GLN A 258 -26.22 12.32 -23.36
CA GLN A 258 -24.97 13.06 -23.51
C GLN A 258 -25.20 14.56 -23.23
N ALA A 259 -24.35 15.13 -22.37
CA ALA A 259 -24.26 16.59 -22.24
C ALA A 259 -23.93 17.18 -23.63
N PRO A 260 -24.59 18.27 -24.06
CA PRO A 260 -24.34 18.83 -25.38
C PRO A 260 -22.89 19.26 -25.49
N VAL A 261 -22.25 18.86 -26.60
CA VAL A 261 -20.91 19.29 -26.98
C VAL A 261 -20.87 20.81 -26.91
N ARG A 262 -20.08 21.36 -25.97
CA ARG A 262 -19.86 22.80 -25.90
C ARG A 262 -19.07 23.21 -27.13
N THR A 263 -19.74 23.87 -28.07
CA THR A 263 -19.09 24.53 -29.21
C THR A 263 -17.97 25.42 -28.69
N ALA A 264 -16.77 25.29 -29.26
CA ALA A 264 -15.62 26.08 -28.85
C ALA A 264 -15.80 27.56 -29.22
N THR A 265 -16.39 28.33 -28.32
CA THR A 265 -16.30 29.80 -28.36
C THR A 265 -14.82 30.16 -28.20
N GLN A 266 -14.24 30.83 -29.20
CA GLN A 266 -12.87 31.33 -29.10
C GLN A 266 -12.73 32.18 -27.82
N ALA A 267 -11.81 31.76 -26.94
CA ALA A 267 -11.44 32.58 -25.80
C ALA A 267 -10.82 33.89 -26.32
N ALA A 268 -11.27 35.02 -25.78
CA ALA A 268 -10.58 36.28 -25.96
C ALA A 268 -9.12 36.15 -25.45
N PRO A 269 -8.14 36.82 -26.07
CA PRO A 269 -6.74 36.67 -25.69
C PRO A 269 -6.52 36.99 -24.20
N LYS A 270 -6.02 35.98 -23.45
CA LYS A 270 -5.62 36.06 -22.03
C LYS A 270 -4.66 37.26 -21.86
N PRO A 271 -4.95 38.24 -20.98
CA PRO A 271 -3.99 39.29 -20.67
C PRO A 271 -2.69 38.66 -20.18
N ALA A 272 -1.55 39.19 -20.64
CA ALA A 272 -0.24 38.69 -20.24
C ALA A 272 -0.05 38.78 -18.71
N SER A 273 0.74 37.85 -18.17
CA SER A 273 1.13 37.78 -16.76
C SER A 273 2.03 38.94 -16.34
N GLY A 274 1.43 40.13 -16.20
CA GLY A 274 1.97 41.25 -15.42
C GLY A 274 1.26 41.29 -14.08
N GLY A 275 2.01 41.34 -12.97
CA GLY A 275 1.43 41.41 -11.63
C GLY A 275 0.51 42.63 -11.50
N ALA A 276 -0.74 42.42 -11.09
CA ALA A 276 -1.64 43.51 -10.73
C ALA A 276 -0.95 44.42 -9.69
N ALA A 277 -1.05 45.73 -9.87
CA ALA A 277 -0.24 46.68 -9.12
C ALA A 277 -0.42 46.51 -7.59
N GLY A 278 0.63 46.04 -6.91
CA GLY A 278 0.62 45.76 -5.47
C GLY A 278 0.39 44.29 -5.06
N CYS A 279 0.50 43.33 -6.00
CA CYS A 279 0.53 41.90 -5.72
C CYS A 279 1.97 41.34 -5.67
N PRO A 280 2.31 40.43 -4.74
CA PRO A 280 3.65 39.82 -4.65
C PRO A 280 3.89 38.82 -5.79
N LEU A 281 5.16 38.68 -6.20
CA LEU A 281 5.56 37.73 -7.25
C LEU A 281 5.97 36.39 -6.62
N GLY A 282 5.15 35.36 -6.81
CA GLY A 282 5.40 34.00 -6.36
C GLY A 282 5.41 33.82 -4.84
N PHE A 283 5.42 32.56 -4.38
CA PHE A 283 5.30 32.22 -2.95
C PHE A 283 6.42 32.74 -2.05
N VAL A 284 7.58 33.11 -2.61
CA VAL A 284 8.68 33.69 -1.83
C VAL A 284 8.30 35.06 -1.26
N SER A 285 7.52 35.87 -1.99
CA SER A 285 7.19 37.24 -1.59
C SER A 285 5.87 37.37 -0.83
N TYR A 286 5.00 36.36 -0.85
CA TYR A 286 3.71 36.41 -0.14
C TYR A 286 3.83 36.50 1.38
N PRO A 287 4.73 35.77 2.07
CA PRO A 287 4.80 35.80 3.54
C PRO A 287 5.02 37.20 4.12
N ASP A 288 6.04 37.92 3.62
CA ASP A 288 6.33 39.29 4.08
C ASP A 288 5.26 40.29 3.63
N GLY A 289 4.69 40.11 2.44
CA GLY A 289 3.61 40.96 1.93
C GLY A 289 2.30 40.83 2.71
N ILE A 290 1.96 39.61 3.15
CA ILE A 290 0.83 39.34 4.04
C ILE A 290 1.13 39.93 5.43
N LEU A 291 2.32 39.67 5.98
CA LEU A 291 2.74 40.16 7.29
C LEU A 291 2.70 41.69 7.39
N ALA A 292 3.20 42.39 6.36
CA ALA A 292 3.16 43.85 6.28
C ALA A 292 1.72 44.39 6.25
N ARG A 293 0.80 43.70 5.55
CA ARG A 293 -0.62 44.07 5.53
C ARG A 293 -1.34 43.74 6.82
N LEU A 294 -1.03 42.62 7.48
CA LEU A 294 -1.63 42.26 8.77
C LEU A 294 -1.25 43.23 9.90
N ASN A 295 -0.09 43.87 9.77
CA ASN A 295 0.44 44.83 10.74
C ASN A 295 0.18 46.31 10.37
N ASP A 296 -0.58 46.59 9.30
CA ASP A 296 -1.16 47.91 9.05
C ASP A 296 -2.39 48.12 9.95
N ALA A 297 -2.41 49.21 10.72
CA ALA A 297 -3.47 49.58 11.65
C ALA A 297 -4.87 49.76 11.01
N LYS A 298 -4.98 49.74 9.68
CA LYS A 298 -6.26 49.81 8.94
C LYS A 298 -6.73 48.47 8.37
N SER A 299 -5.97 47.40 8.58
CA SER A 299 -6.19 46.10 7.94
C SER A 299 -7.06 45.16 8.78
N SER A 300 -7.71 44.19 8.12
CA SER A 300 -8.50 43.14 8.76
C SER A 300 -8.34 41.82 7.98
N PRO A 301 -8.65 40.65 8.59
CA PRO A 301 -8.62 39.36 7.88
C PRO A 301 -9.51 39.35 6.62
N GLY A 302 -10.65 40.06 6.65
CA GLY A 302 -11.51 40.25 5.48
C GLY A 302 -10.84 41.07 4.38
N ALA A 303 -10.18 42.18 4.73
CA ALA A 303 -9.42 42.98 3.77
C ALA A 303 -8.23 42.21 3.17
N LEU A 304 -7.58 41.35 3.97
CA LEU A 304 -6.54 40.43 3.50
C LEU A 304 -7.11 39.44 2.48
N ARG A 305 -8.26 38.80 2.76
CA ARG A 305 -8.93 37.90 1.80
C ARG A 305 -9.22 38.63 0.49
N THR A 306 -9.85 39.80 0.52
CA THR A 306 -10.16 40.60 -0.68
C THR A 306 -8.91 40.91 -1.51
N TRP A 307 -7.79 41.27 -0.87
CA TRP A 307 -6.54 41.53 -1.59
C TRP A 307 -5.95 40.26 -2.21
N LEU A 308 -5.90 39.13 -1.49
CA LEU A 308 -5.39 37.87 -2.00
C LEU A 308 -6.23 37.34 -3.17
N THR A 309 -7.56 37.49 -3.11
CA THR A 309 -8.46 37.18 -4.24
C THR A 309 -8.18 38.09 -5.43
N GLY A 310 -7.98 39.40 -5.20
CA GLY A 310 -7.59 40.35 -6.25
C GLY A 310 -6.24 40.05 -6.91
N CYS A 311 -5.33 39.38 -6.19
CA CYS A 311 -4.06 38.89 -6.72
C CYS A 311 -4.15 37.49 -7.37
N GLY A 312 -5.31 36.83 -7.36
CA GLY A 312 -5.46 35.44 -7.81
C GLY A 312 -4.70 34.42 -6.95
N ALA A 313 -4.28 34.80 -5.75
CA ALA A 313 -3.54 33.94 -4.81
C ALA A 313 -4.47 33.01 -4.02
N ILE A 314 -5.77 33.30 -4.00
CA ILE A 314 -6.87 32.45 -3.51
C ILE A 314 -8.10 32.66 -4.41
N SER A 315 -9.01 31.69 -4.44
CA SER A 315 -10.34 31.79 -5.04
C SER A 315 -11.40 31.27 -4.06
N ASP A 316 -12.65 31.13 -4.49
CA ASP A 316 -13.70 30.48 -3.69
C ASP A 316 -13.56 28.94 -3.63
N GLU A 317 -12.75 28.35 -4.52
CA GLU A 317 -12.51 26.89 -4.60
C GLU A 317 -11.11 26.47 -4.11
N LEU A 318 -10.15 27.41 -4.07
CA LEU A 318 -8.72 27.13 -3.88
C LEU A 318 -8.08 28.16 -2.93
N GLY A 319 -7.53 27.66 -1.82
CA GLY A 319 -6.92 28.49 -0.78
C GLY A 319 -7.95 29.22 0.10
N GLY A 320 -7.47 30.09 0.98
CA GLY A 320 -8.32 30.85 1.90
C GLY A 320 -7.55 31.57 3.00
N VAL A 321 -8.29 32.35 3.79
CA VAL A 321 -7.84 32.97 5.04
C VAL A 321 -8.81 32.53 6.13
N THR A 322 -8.32 31.78 7.10
CA THR A 322 -9.09 31.20 8.21
C THR A 322 -8.54 31.73 9.53
N GLN A 323 -9.41 32.21 10.41
CA GLN A 323 -9.03 32.58 11.77
C GLN A 323 -9.16 31.35 12.68
N ALA A 324 -8.13 31.10 13.49
CA ALA A 324 -8.02 29.94 14.38
C ALA A 324 -7.45 30.35 15.74
N ALA A 325 -7.82 29.65 16.81
CA ALA A 325 -7.40 29.94 18.18
C ALA A 325 -6.20 29.04 18.58
N ILE A 326 -5.00 29.38 18.12
CA ILE A 326 -3.82 28.49 18.18
C ILE A 326 -2.94 28.78 19.41
N GLN A 327 -2.58 30.04 19.65
CA GLN A 327 -1.74 30.40 20.80
C GLN A 327 -2.51 30.38 22.13
N SER A 328 -3.82 30.60 22.09
CA SER A 328 -4.73 30.61 23.24
C SER A 328 -6.18 30.50 22.76
N LYS A 329 -7.12 30.17 23.66
CA LYS A 329 -8.55 30.03 23.34
C LYS A 329 -9.21 31.23 22.64
N ASN A 330 -8.59 32.42 22.69
CA ASN A 330 -9.11 33.66 22.10
C ASN A 330 -8.09 34.36 21.18
N SER A 331 -6.95 33.74 20.83
CA SER A 331 -6.00 34.41 19.92
C SER A 331 -6.57 34.44 18.50
N PRO A 332 -6.54 35.59 17.81
CA PRO A 332 -7.03 35.69 16.43
C PRO A 332 -5.93 35.27 15.46
N ASP A 333 -5.35 34.08 15.64
CA ASP A 333 -4.30 33.57 14.74
C ASP A 333 -4.88 33.29 13.35
N LEU A 334 -4.05 33.31 12.32
CA LEU A 334 -4.49 33.16 10.93
C LEU A 334 -3.77 32.01 10.25
N VAL A 335 -4.54 31.06 9.72
CA VAL A 335 -4.07 30.08 8.73
C VAL A 335 -4.44 30.60 7.35
N VAL A 336 -3.44 30.76 6.49
CA VAL A 336 -3.59 31.27 5.13
C VAL A 336 -3.06 30.20 4.17
N VAL A 337 -3.94 29.68 3.32
CA VAL A 337 -3.57 28.75 2.24
C VAL A 337 -3.62 29.53 0.93
N LEU A 338 -2.52 29.57 0.21
CA LEU A 338 -2.42 30.21 -1.10
C LEU A 338 -2.22 29.16 -2.20
N GLN A 339 -2.57 29.54 -3.43
CA GLN A 339 -2.32 28.79 -4.66
C GLN A 339 -1.44 29.58 -5.64
N GLU A 340 -0.86 28.88 -6.60
CA GLU A 340 0.00 29.49 -7.63
C GLU A 340 -0.84 30.30 -8.63
N SER A 341 -0.76 31.63 -8.53
CA SER A 341 -1.54 32.56 -9.33
C SER A 341 -1.26 32.42 -10.84
N GLY A 342 -2.29 32.09 -11.62
CA GLY A 342 -2.21 32.05 -13.09
C GLY A 342 -1.63 30.75 -13.67
N SER A 343 -1.42 29.72 -12.84
CA SER A 343 -1.08 28.37 -13.31
C SER A 343 -2.21 27.78 -14.16
N ASP A 344 -1.85 27.10 -15.25
CA ASP A 344 -2.78 26.36 -16.10
C ASP A 344 -2.85 24.86 -15.69
N GLN A 345 -2.31 24.48 -14.53
CA GLN A 345 -2.37 23.13 -13.97
C GLN A 345 -3.71 22.82 -13.28
N LEU A 346 -4.18 21.57 -13.37
CA LEU A 346 -5.39 21.08 -12.69
C LEU A 346 -5.29 21.13 -11.15
N THR A 347 -4.09 20.93 -10.61
CA THR A 347 -3.75 21.17 -9.20
C THR A 347 -2.58 22.14 -9.15
N PRO A 348 -2.81 23.47 -9.08
CA PRO A 348 -1.73 24.42 -8.86
C PRO A 348 -1.08 24.15 -7.50
N ARG A 349 0.23 24.35 -7.42
CA ARG A 349 0.96 24.23 -6.15
C ARG A 349 0.37 25.18 -5.11
N GLY A 350 0.44 24.80 -3.84
CA GLY A 350 0.00 25.62 -2.72
C GLY A 350 1.11 25.94 -1.72
N VAL A 351 0.85 26.93 -0.86
CA VAL A 351 1.64 27.19 0.35
C VAL A 351 0.70 27.48 1.52
N LEU A 352 0.93 26.83 2.65
CA LEU A 352 0.21 27.04 3.90
C LEU A 352 1.10 27.89 4.81
N LEU A 353 0.54 28.98 5.32
CA LEU A 353 1.21 29.95 6.17
C LEU A 353 0.39 30.12 7.45
N ILE A 354 1.02 30.04 8.62
CA ILE A 354 0.34 30.33 9.88
C ILE A 354 0.98 31.55 10.53
N TYR A 355 0.14 32.53 10.89
CA TYR A 355 0.51 33.75 11.57
C TYR A 355 -0.05 33.77 12.98
N HIS A 356 0.86 33.91 13.94
CA HIS A 356 0.54 34.07 15.36
C HIS A 356 0.29 35.53 15.70
N ALA A 357 -0.81 35.81 16.39
CA ALA A 357 -1.25 37.15 16.78
C ALA A 357 -0.68 37.53 18.14
N SER A 358 0.04 38.66 18.21
CA SER A 358 0.63 39.18 19.45
C SER A 358 0.21 40.62 19.72
N ALA A 359 0.49 41.12 20.93
CA ALA A 359 0.23 42.53 21.29
C ALA A 359 0.96 43.56 20.39
N GLY A 360 2.01 43.14 19.67
CA GLY A 360 2.73 43.95 18.69
C GLY A 360 2.34 43.68 17.23
N GLY A 361 1.20 43.01 17.00
CA GLY A 361 0.78 42.52 15.68
C GLY A 361 1.12 41.05 15.44
N TYR A 362 0.94 40.62 14.19
CA TYR A 362 1.17 39.26 13.73
C TYR A 362 2.65 38.95 13.50
N LYS A 363 3.01 37.65 13.57
CA LYS A 363 4.30 37.09 13.17
C LYS A 363 4.10 35.77 12.43
N LEU A 364 4.90 35.50 11.40
CA LEU A 364 4.90 34.19 10.73
C LEU A 364 5.45 33.13 11.70
N ALA A 365 4.69 32.05 11.92
CA ALA A 365 5.00 30.96 12.83
C ALA A 365 5.26 29.62 12.12
N ARG A 366 4.55 29.35 11.02
CA ARG A 366 4.70 28.15 10.18
C ARG A 366 4.63 28.54 8.70
N LYS A 367 5.42 27.86 7.88
CA LYS A 367 5.34 27.88 6.42
C LYS A 367 5.53 26.45 5.92
N VAL A 368 4.61 25.97 5.10
CA VAL A 368 4.68 24.67 4.43
C VAL A 368 4.48 24.90 2.93
N GLU A 369 5.43 24.45 2.11
CA GLU A 369 5.33 24.52 0.65
C GLU A 369 4.85 23.17 0.11
N GLY A 370 3.70 23.17 -0.57
CA GLY A 370 3.12 21.96 -1.13
C GLY A 370 3.86 21.46 -2.37
N THR A 371 3.80 20.15 -2.56
CA THR A 371 4.13 19.48 -3.83
C THR A 371 3.00 19.69 -4.84
N GLY A 372 1.74 19.72 -4.39
CA GLY A 372 0.55 20.02 -5.17
C GLY A 372 -0.37 21.03 -4.46
N LYS A 373 -1.69 20.85 -4.63
CA LYS A 373 -2.73 21.72 -4.06
C LYS A 373 -2.83 21.47 -2.56
N LEU A 374 -2.60 22.50 -1.76
CA LEU A 374 -2.89 22.44 -0.32
C LEU A 374 -4.35 22.79 -0.02
N ALA A 375 -4.95 22.12 0.97
CA ALA A 375 -6.26 22.45 1.52
C ALA A 375 -6.26 22.34 3.05
N LEU A 376 -6.84 23.33 3.73
CA LEU A 376 -7.08 23.28 5.18
C LEU A 376 -8.42 22.57 5.44
N LEU A 377 -8.42 21.57 6.32
CA LEU A 377 -9.61 20.84 6.73
C LEU A 377 -10.12 21.30 8.10
N LYS A 378 -9.22 21.42 9.08
CA LYS A 378 -9.51 21.85 10.46
C LYS A 378 -8.38 22.72 11.02
N ALA A 379 -8.73 23.58 11.98
CA ALA A 379 -7.79 24.46 12.69
C ALA A 379 -8.32 24.73 14.11
N GLU A 380 -8.44 23.67 14.91
CA GLU A 380 -9.01 23.65 16.26
C GLU A 380 -8.43 22.48 17.05
N ASP A 381 -8.66 22.44 18.36
CA ASP A 381 -8.39 21.28 19.23
C ASP A 381 -9.34 20.15 18.81
N ILE A 382 -8.85 19.21 17.99
CA ILE A 382 -9.69 18.13 17.42
C ILE A 382 -9.66 16.88 18.27
N ASP A 383 -8.55 16.58 18.97
CA ASP A 383 -8.40 15.38 19.80
C ASP A 383 -8.68 15.62 21.29
N ALA A 384 -9.20 16.79 21.64
CA ALA A 384 -9.58 17.18 22.99
C ALA A 384 -8.43 17.16 24.01
N ASP A 385 -7.16 17.15 23.57
CA ASP A 385 -6.00 17.14 24.44
C ASP A 385 -5.65 18.54 25.03
N SER A 386 -6.40 19.57 24.61
CA SER A 386 -6.23 20.99 24.94
C SER A 386 -5.04 21.71 24.26
N GLN A 387 -4.40 21.07 23.28
CA GLN A 387 -3.56 21.70 22.26
C GLN A 387 -4.39 21.88 20.97
N PRO A 388 -4.17 22.94 20.18
CA PRO A 388 -4.88 23.13 18.92
C PRO A 388 -4.12 22.51 17.74
N ASP A 389 -4.87 21.88 16.86
CA ASP A 389 -4.36 21.12 15.72
C ASP A 389 -4.71 21.77 14.38
N ILE A 390 -3.84 21.56 13.41
CA ILE A 390 -4.01 22.01 12.03
C ILE A 390 -4.07 20.77 11.15
N VAL A 391 -5.27 20.42 10.67
CA VAL A 391 -5.46 19.32 9.72
C VAL A 391 -5.51 19.88 8.32
N TRP A 392 -4.64 19.39 7.45
CA TRP A 392 -4.54 19.84 6.07
C TRP A 392 -4.12 18.70 5.15
N THR A 393 -4.25 18.90 3.84
CA THR A 393 -3.85 17.92 2.84
C THR A 393 -2.96 18.53 1.77
N ASP A 394 -2.08 17.72 1.18
CA ASP A 394 -1.40 18.02 -0.09
C ASP A 394 -1.92 17.08 -1.18
N THR A 395 -2.56 17.64 -2.21
CA THR A 395 -3.16 16.89 -3.32
C THR A 395 -2.37 17.06 -4.61
N THR A 396 -1.82 15.96 -5.11
CA THR A 396 -1.17 15.90 -6.44
C THR A 396 -2.03 15.07 -7.41
N CYS A 397 -2.20 15.56 -8.64
CA CYS A 397 -2.93 14.84 -9.68
C CYS A 397 -2.00 14.40 -10.82
N GLY A 398 -2.04 13.11 -11.15
CA GLY A 398 -1.62 12.60 -12.44
C GLY A 398 -2.69 12.82 -13.52
N ALA A 399 -2.52 12.18 -14.68
CA ALA A 399 -3.46 12.33 -15.80
C ALA A 399 -4.90 11.87 -15.49
N HIS A 400 -5.07 10.91 -14.57
CA HIS A 400 -6.37 10.27 -14.30
C HIS A 400 -6.60 9.92 -12.81
N THR A 401 -5.72 10.32 -11.90
CA THR A 401 -5.91 10.05 -10.46
C THR A 401 -5.26 11.16 -9.65
N CYS A 402 -5.98 11.65 -8.65
CA CYS A 402 -5.49 12.59 -7.66
C CYS A 402 -5.29 11.86 -6.34
N PHE A 403 -4.10 11.94 -5.78
CA PHE A 403 -3.78 11.44 -4.44
C PHE A 403 -3.67 12.62 -3.50
N ALA A 404 -4.30 12.53 -2.33
CA ALA A 404 -4.09 13.49 -1.27
C ALA A 404 -3.43 12.80 -0.07
N THR A 405 -2.37 13.40 0.43
CA THR A 405 -1.73 13.02 1.69
C THR A 405 -2.32 13.87 2.81
N LEU A 406 -2.77 13.22 3.89
CA LEU A 406 -3.30 13.85 5.09
C LEU A 406 -2.17 14.18 6.07
N TYR A 407 -2.21 15.39 6.63
CA TYR A 407 -1.30 15.86 7.66
C TYR A 407 -2.09 16.41 8.85
N VAL A 408 -1.60 16.15 10.06
CA VAL A 408 -2.11 16.74 11.31
C VAL A 408 -0.91 17.35 12.03
N GLU A 409 -0.95 18.66 12.31
CA GLU A 409 0.07 19.35 13.09
C GLU A 409 -0.49 19.89 14.41
N SER A 410 -0.03 19.36 15.54
CA SER A 410 -0.45 19.83 16.88
C SER A 410 0.50 20.89 17.45
N TRP A 411 -0.04 21.95 18.04
CA TRP A 411 0.73 23.08 18.60
C TRP A 411 0.90 23.00 20.12
N ASN A 412 2.10 22.67 20.58
CA ASN A 412 2.40 22.50 22.01
C ASN A 412 2.76 23.78 22.79
N GLY A 413 2.32 24.95 22.31
CA GLY A 413 2.70 26.25 22.89
C GLY A 413 4.11 26.73 22.52
N LYS A 414 4.95 25.90 21.85
CA LYS A 414 6.31 26.25 21.46
C LYS A 414 6.65 25.90 20.00
N ALA A 415 6.17 24.77 19.50
CA ALA A 415 6.41 24.29 18.14
C ALA A 415 5.22 23.47 17.64
N TYR A 416 5.03 23.47 16.33
CA TYR A 416 4.20 22.48 15.64
C TYR A 416 4.94 21.15 15.63
N ARG A 417 4.24 20.08 16.01
CA ARG A 417 4.69 18.70 15.87
C ARG A 417 3.82 18.00 14.83
N ASP A 418 4.43 17.09 14.08
CA ASP A 418 3.69 16.07 13.36
C ASP A 418 2.89 15.23 14.37
N TRP A 419 1.60 15.03 14.10
CA TRP A 419 0.62 14.44 15.02
C TRP A 419 -0.24 13.39 14.32
N ILE A 420 0.29 12.76 13.27
CA ILE A 420 -0.28 11.58 12.61
C ILE A 420 0.84 10.57 12.31
N GLU A 421 0.56 9.27 12.42
CA GLU A 421 1.54 8.22 12.15
C GLU A 421 1.68 7.97 10.64
N GLY A 422 2.85 8.29 10.10
CA GLY A 422 3.20 8.06 8.69
C GLY A 422 2.65 9.15 7.76
N GLU A 423 2.45 8.81 6.49
CA GLU A 423 1.95 9.74 5.46
C GLU A 423 0.67 9.18 4.79
N PRO A 424 -0.48 9.13 5.50
CA PRO A 424 -1.74 8.60 4.96
C PRO A 424 -2.11 9.21 3.63
N THR A 425 -2.10 8.40 2.57
CA THR A 425 -2.26 8.87 1.19
C THR A 425 -3.31 8.04 0.45
N MET A 426 -4.38 8.70 0.03
CA MET A 426 -5.54 8.05 -0.59
C MET A 426 -5.87 8.69 -1.94
N ALA A 427 -6.43 7.91 -2.87
CA ALA A 427 -6.96 8.43 -4.13
C ALA A 427 -8.34 9.07 -3.91
N TYR A 428 -8.52 10.32 -4.33
CA TYR A 428 -9.77 11.08 -4.20
C TYR A 428 -10.45 11.00 -2.81
N PRO A 429 -9.77 11.30 -1.70
CA PRO A 429 -10.37 11.20 -0.37
C PRO A 429 -11.34 12.34 -0.09
N GLU A 430 -12.48 11.97 0.49
CA GLU A 430 -13.40 12.86 1.21
C GLU A 430 -13.16 12.68 2.71
N TYR A 431 -12.97 13.79 3.44
CA TYR A 431 -12.68 13.76 4.88
C TYR A 431 -13.89 14.22 5.68
N THR A 432 -14.21 13.45 6.72
CA THR A 432 -15.22 13.80 7.73
C THR A 432 -14.63 13.66 9.13
N PHE A 433 -15.21 14.37 10.10
CA PHE A 433 -14.72 14.46 11.47
C PHE A 433 -15.89 14.25 12.42
N ALA A 434 -15.82 13.25 13.30
CA ALA A 434 -16.84 12.97 14.30
C ALA A 434 -16.22 12.25 15.51
N ASP A 435 -16.81 12.43 16.69
CA ASP A 435 -16.52 11.63 17.90
C ASP A 435 -17.46 10.42 17.89
N THR A 436 -16.91 9.23 17.62
CA THR A 436 -17.66 7.99 17.39
C THR A 436 -17.09 6.77 18.11
N VAL A 437 -15.84 6.78 18.57
CA VAL A 437 -15.23 5.67 19.32
C VAL A 437 -15.35 5.91 20.84
N PRO A 438 -16.09 5.08 21.58
CA PRO A 438 -16.17 5.20 23.04
C PRO A 438 -14.80 4.97 23.70
N GLY A 439 -14.22 6.04 24.26
CA GLY A 439 -12.86 6.04 24.81
C GLY A 439 -11.80 6.67 23.90
N GLY A 440 -12.19 7.18 22.72
CA GLY A 440 -11.39 8.13 21.95
C GLY A 440 -11.17 9.44 22.70
N SER A 441 -10.18 10.21 22.25
CA SER A 441 -9.98 11.60 22.68
C SER A 441 -10.31 12.49 21.49
N GLY A 442 -11.43 13.20 21.59
CA GLY A 442 -11.95 14.06 20.53
C GLY A 442 -12.44 13.31 19.28
N ALA A 443 -12.40 14.00 18.14
CA ALA A 443 -12.95 13.53 16.87
C ALA A 443 -11.97 12.60 16.14
N GLU A 444 -12.49 11.49 15.61
CA GLU A 444 -11.80 10.72 14.59
C GLU A 444 -11.76 11.48 13.26
N ILE A 445 -10.75 11.14 12.44
CA ILE A 445 -10.67 11.57 11.05
C ILE A 445 -11.04 10.37 10.18
N MET A 446 -12.16 10.46 9.46
CA MET A 446 -12.61 9.42 8.54
C MET A 446 -12.34 9.86 7.10
N ALA A 447 -11.43 9.16 6.42
CA ALA A 447 -11.10 9.37 5.02
C ALA A 447 -11.79 8.31 4.16
N HIS A 448 -12.74 8.71 3.31
CA HIS A 448 -13.43 7.82 2.37
C HIS A 448 -12.96 8.05 0.94
N GLY A 449 -12.66 6.99 0.20
CA GLY A 449 -12.17 7.10 -1.18
C GLY A 449 -11.40 5.87 -1.62
N GLY A 450 -10.26 6.06 -2.29
CA GLY A 450 -9.32 5.01 -2.66
C GLY A 450 -9.48 4.44 -4.08
N VAL A 451 -10.51 4.85 -4.83
CA VAL A 451 -10.74 4.39 -6.21
C VAL A 451 -9.82 5.12 -7.19
N ILE A 452 -8.88 4.39 -7.80
CA ILE A 452 -7.91 4.89 -8.77
C ILE A 452 -8.57 4.94 -10.16
N GLY A 453 -8.54 6.10 -10.81
CA GLY A 453 -9.11 6.35 -12.14
C GLY A 453 -8.30 5.77 -13.30
N SER A 454 -7.82 4.53 -13.18
CA SER A 454 -6.94 3.88 -14.16
C SER A 454 -7.52 2.53 -14.59
N ALA A 455 -7.56 2.29 -15.90
CA ALA A 455 -8.05 1.02 -16.45
C ALA A 455 -7.23 -0.20 -15.98
N GLY A 456 -5.95 -0.02 -15.67
CA GLY A 456 -5.06 -1.09 -15.19
C GLY A 456 -5.15 -1.37 -13.68
N ALA A 457 -5.91 -0.58 -12.92
CA ALA A 457 -6.08 -0.79 -11.48
C ALA A 457 -6.88 -2.06 -11.18
N GLY A 458 -7.78 -2.46 -12.09
CA GLY A 458 -8.64 -3.63 -11.96
C GLY A 458 -9.97 -3.33 -11.23
N PRO A 459 -10.67 -4.38 -10.74
CA PRO A 459 -11.88 -4.21 -9.94
C PRO A 459 -11.55 -3.45 -8.66
N GLN A 460 -12.38 -2.48 -8.31
CA GLN A 460 -12.16 -1.61 -7.17
C GLN A 460 -13.48 -1.32 -6.46
N ARG A 461 -13.37 -0.94 -5.20
CA ARG A 461 -14.41 -0.38 -4.35
C ARG A 461 -13.76 0.68 -3.47
N ALA A 462 -14.50 1.71 -3.10
CA ALA A 462 -14.00 2.66 -2.13
C ALA A 462 -13.90 2.00 -0.74
N TRP A 463 -13.20 2.67 0.17
CA TRP A 463 -13.13 2.29 1.57
C TRP A 463 -13.03 3.52 2.45
N THR A 464 -13.38 3.35 3.73
CA THR A 464 -13.13 4.32 4.79
C THR A 464 -11.94 3.88 5.63
N GLU A 465 -10.96 4.76 5.81
CA GLU A 465 -9.95 4.67 6.87
C GLU A 465 -10.38 5.55 8.04
N THR A 466 -10.38 4.99 9.26
CA THR A 466 -10.66 5.74 10.50
C THR A 466 -9.36 5.94 11.26
N TYR A 467 -8.99 7.20 11.50
CA TYR A 467 -7.86 7.59 12.33
C TYR A 467 -8.34 8.07 13.69
N ILE A 468 -7.77 7.52 14.77
CA ILE A 468 -8.08 7.90 16.16
C ILE A 468 -6.87 8.58 16.81
N SER A 469 -7.12 9.46 17.79
CA SER A 469 -6.13 9.93 18.76
C SER A 469 -6.46 9.29 20.12
N PRO A 470 -5.74 8.24 20.56
CA PRO A 470 -5.95 7.64 21.88
C PRO A 470 -5.27 8.50 22.95
N GLU A 471 -6.04 9.00 23.93
CA GLU A 471 -5.54 9.81 25.06
C GLU A 471 -4.79 11.10 24.63
N GLY A 472 -5.09 11.66 23.46
CA GLY A 472 -4.38 12.82 22.90
C GLY A 472 -3.00 12.46 22.31
N ALA A 473 -2.79 11.21 21.89
CA ALA A 473 -1.57 10.79 21.20
C ALA A 473 -1.67 11.03 19.67
N PRO A 474 -0.55 11.06 18.93
CA PRO A 474 -0.58 11.19 17.47
C PRO A 474 -1.57 10.23 16.81
N TYR A 475 -2.33 10.76 15.85
CA TYR A 475 -3.38 10.02 15.14
C TYR A 475 -2.83 8.76 14.47
N ASN A 476 -3.46 7.61 14.71
CA ASN A 476 -3.08 6.35 14.05
C ASN A 476 -4.27 5.65 13.41
N LEU A 477 -3.99 4.77 12.44
CA LEU A 477 -5.02 4.04 11.71
C LEU A 477 -5.67 3.00 12.64
N PHE A 478 -6.92 3.24 13.02
CA PHE A 478 -7.71 2.33 13.86
C PHE A 478 -8.29 1.18 13.04
N ASN A 479 -8.92 1.49 11.91
CA ASN A 479 -9.50 0.49 11.02
C ASN A 479 -9.56 0.97 9.56
N GLN A 480 -9.74 0.00 8.67
CA GLN A 480 -10.07 0.19 7.27
C GLN A 480 -11.30 -0.66 6.95
N VAL A 481 -12.35 -0.05 6.39
CA VAL A 481 -13.61 -0.72 6.06
C VAL A 481 -13.94 -0.47 4.60
N TYR A 482 -13.92 -1.53 3.79
CA TYR A 482 -14.30 -1.45 2.38
C TYR A 482 -15.82 -1.30 2.20
N ASP A 483 -16.22 -0.55 1.18
CA ASP A 483 -17.62 -0.42 0.77
C ASP A 483 -18.22 -1.77 0.34
N ALA A 484 -19.52 -1.91 0.54
CA ALA A 484 -20.26 -3.08 0.07
C ALA A 484 -20.18 -3.19 -1.47
N SER A 485 -19.88 -4.39 -1.97
CA SER A 485 -19.70 -4.64 -3.40
C SER A 485 -20.44 -5.90 -3.87
N PRO A 486 -21.05 -5.92 -5.07
CA PRO A 486 -21.64 -7.12 -5.67
C PRO A 486 -20.57 -8.04 -6.33
N CYS A 487 -19.36 -7.53 -6.55
CA CYS A 487 -18.24 -8.27 -7.15
C CYS A 487 -17.84 -9.49 -6.31
N LEU A 488 -17.98 -10.72 -6.85
CA LEU A 488 -17.64 -11.94 -6.12
C LEU A 488 -16.17 -11.95 -5.66
N TYR A 489 -15.26 -11.45 -6.49
CA TYR A 489 -13.84 -11.37 -6.15
C TYR A 489 -13.57 -10.57 -4.86
N HIS A 490 -14.27 -9.46 -4.64
CA HIS A 490 -14.16 -8.69 -3.39
C HIS A 490 -14.59 -9.51 -2.16
N HIS A 491 -15.63 -10.34 -2.26
CA HIS A 491 -16.04 -11.25 -1.17
C HIS A 491 -15.00 -12.35 -0.93
N ILE A 492 -14.31 -12.81 -1.97
CA ILE A 492 -13.16 -13.72 -1.83
C ILE A 492 -11.99 -13.04 -1.10
N LEU A 493 -11.71 -11.77 -1.39
CA LEU A 493 -10.69 -11.00 -0.66
C LEU A 493 -11.05 -10.82 0.82
N ASP A 494 -12.29 -10.46 1.14
CA ASP A 494 -12.77 -10.31 2.51
C ASP A 494 -12.67 -11.64 3.30
N ALA A 495 -13.10 -12.75 2.68
CA ALA A 495 -12.98 -14.08 3.27
C ALA A 495 -11.51 -14.54 3.42
N ASN A 496 -10.63 -14.16 2.49
CA ASN A 496 -9.18 -14.41 2.60
C ASN A 496 -8.54 -13.59 3.74
N GLN A 497 -8.98 -12.35 3.98
CA GLN A 497 -8.49 -11.52 5.08
C GLN A 497 -8.90 -12.10 6.44
N LEU A 498 -10.18 -12.50 6.60
CA LEU A 498 -10.64 -13.26 7.76
C LEU A 498 -9.85 -14.57 7.95
N PHE A 499 -9.56 -15.29 6.86
CA PHE A 499 -8.78 -16.53 6.90
C PHE A 499 -7.34 -16.31 7.38
N LYS A 500 -6.69 -15.20 7.01
CA LYS A 500 -5.36 -14.82 7.55
C LYS A 500 -5.41 -14.46 9.04
N GLN A 501 -6.57 -14.01 9.55
CA GLN A 501 -6.78 -13.64 10.96
C GLN A 501 -7.38 -14.78 11.81
N TRP A 502 -7.28 -16.04 11.37
CA TRP A 502 -7.94 -17.21 11.99
C TRP A 502 -7.63 -17.41 13.48
N THR A 503 -6.45 -16.99 13.96
CA THR A 503 -6.04 -17.08 15.37
C THR A 503 -6.85 -16.18 16.30
N VAL A 504 -7.41 -15.08 15.76
CA VAL A 504 -8.23 -14.11 16.49
C VAL A 504 -9.71 -14.29 16.16
N ALA A 505 -10.04 -14.46 14.88
CA ALA A 505 -11.44 -14.58 14.42
C ALA A 505 -12.06 -15.96 14.67
N GLY A 506 -11.25 -17.02 14.72
CA GLY A 506 -11.73 -18.41 14.69
C GLY A 506 -12.35 -18.81 13.33
N PHE A 507 -12.65 -20.10 13.16
CA PHE A 507 -13.07 -20.63 11.86
C PHE A 507 -14.56 -20.48 11.54
N ASP A 508 -15.45 -20.18 12.50
CA ASP A 508 -16.87 -20.00 12.19
C ASP A 508 -17.18 -18.76 11.33
N PRO A 509 -16.65 -17.53 11.57
CA PRO A 509 -16.86 -16.41 10.66
C PRO A 509 -16.20 -16.62 9.29
N ILE A 510 -15.04 -17.28 9.26
CA ILE A 510 -14.35 -17.68 8.01
C ILE A 510 -15.24 -18.61 7.16
N ILE A 511 -15.82 -19.63 7.79
CA ILE A 511 -16.76 -20.57 7.14
C ILE A 511 -18.00 -19.82 6.63
N ALA A 512 -18.57 -18.90 7.41
CA ALA A 512 -19.72 -18.11 7.00
C ALA A 512 -19.41 -17.22 5.78
N ALA A 513 -18.24 -16.57 5.73
CA ALA A 513 -17.83 -15.73 4.61
C ALA A 513 -17.66 -16.54 3.30
N TYR A 514 -16.96 -17.68 3.34
CA TYR A 514 -16.87 -18.54 2.15
C TYR A 514 -18.20 -19.17 1.76
N GLN A 515 -19.10 -19.48 2.71
CA GLN A 515 -20.44 -19.94 2.39
C GLN A 515 -21.27 -18.86 1.70
N ALA A 516 -21.21 -17.60 2.15
CA ALA A 516 -21.90 -16.48 1.52
C ALA A 516 -21.49 -16.30 0.04
N ALA A 517 -20.19 -16.41 -0.26
CA ALA A 517 -19.66 -16.38 -1.63
C ALA A 517 -20.23 -17.50 -2.54
N LEU A 518 -20.66 -18.63 -1.97
CA LEU A 518 -21.31 -19.73 -2.70
C LEU A 518 -22.81 -19.53 -2.86
N THR A 519 -23.49 -18.99 -1.85
CA THR A 519 -24.97 -18.97 -1.77
C THR A 519 -25.62 -17.66 -2.19
N ASP A 520 -24.92 -16.52 -2.12
CA ASP A 520 -25.51 -15.25 -2.52
C ASP A 520 -25.59 -15.16 -4.06
N THR A 521 -26.82 -15.13 -4.55
CA THR A 521 -27.16 -15.08 -5.98
C THR A 521 -27.06 -13.68 -6.56
N ARG A 522 -26.82 -12.65 -5.74
CA ARG A 522 -26.60 -11.27 -6.16
C ARG A 522 -25.15 -10.99 -6.56
N LEU A 523 -24.23 -11.91 -6.28
CA LEU A 523 -22.81 -11.73 -6.58
C LEU A 523 -22.52 -11.97 -8.06
N GLU A 524 -21.80 -11.03 -8.65
CA GLU A 524 -21.52 -10.97 -10.09
C GLU A 524 -20.02 -11.04 -10.41
N ALA A 525 -19.74 -11.32 -11.68
CA ALA A 525 -18.38 -11.24 -12.22
C ALA A 525 -17.96 -9.78 -12.36
N CYS A 526 -16.69 -9.48 -12.07
CA CYS A 526 -16.17 -8.12 -12.05
C CYS A 526 -14.78 -7.99 -12.68
N GLY A 527 -14.06 -9.11 -12.90
CA GLY A 527 -12.76 -9.13 -13.55
C GLY A 527 -12.86 -9.52 -15.04
N TRP A 528 -11.83 -10.24 -15.50
CA TRP A 528 -11.63 -10.62 -16.90
C TRP A 528 -11.23 -12.09 -17.07
N ILE A 529 -11.35 -12.92 -16.03
CA ILE A 529 -11.02 -14.35 -16.15
C ILE A 529 -12.19 -15.13 -16.75
N ASP A 530 -11.88 -16.09 -17.62
CA ASP A 530 -12.89 -17.02 -18.16
C ASP A 530 -13.53 -17.83 -17.01
N ASP A 531 -14.84 -18.06 -17.11
CA ASP A 531 -15.63 -18.76 -16.09
C ASP A 531 -15.41 -18.23 -14.64
N GLU A 532 -15.32 -16.90 -14.48
CA GLU A 532 -15.05 -16.24 -13.18
C GLU A 532 -15.92 -16.76 -12.03
N LEU A 533 -17.26 -16.69 -12.18
CA LEU A 533 -18.18 -17.09 -11.12
C LEU A 533 -18.06 -18.58 -10.73
N PRO A 534 -18.02 -19.54 -11.67
CA PRO A 534 -17.66 -20.93 -11.36
C PRO A 534 -16.30 -21.07 -10.66
N THR A 535 -15.25 -20.44 -11.17
CA THR A 535 -13.87 -20.61 -10.70
C THR A 535 -13.65 -20.04 -9.31
N LEU A 536 -14.13 -18.82 -9.04
CA LEU A 536 -14.05 -18.20 -7.71
C LEU A 536 -14.92 -18.94 -6.69
N ARG A 537 -16.09 -19.47 -7.08
CA ARG A 537 -16.89 -20.33 -6.19
C ARG A 537 -16.17 -21.65 -5.89
N ASP A 538 -15.47 -22.25 -6.84
CA ASP A 538 -14.65 -23.43 -6.56
C ASP A 538 -13.43 -23.12 -5.67
N PHE A 539 -12.87 -21.91 -5.76
CA PHE A 539 -11.84 -21.46 -4.81
C PHE A 539 -12.42 -21.29 -3.39
N ALA A 540 -13.60 -20.69 -3.26
CA ALA A 540 -14.32 -20.61 -1.98
C ALA A 540 -14.64 -22.00 -1.42
N ARG A 541 -15.03 -22.97 -2.27
CA ARG A 541 -15.18 -24.38 -1.86
C ARG A 541 -13.87 -24.96 -1.34
N PHE A 542 -12.75 -24.78 -2.04
CA PHE A 542 -11.43 -25.25 -1.58
C PHE A 542 -11.07 -24.64 -0.21
N ARG A 543 -11.21 -23.33 -0.02
CA ARG A 543 -10.98 -22.67 1.29
C ARG A 543 -11.94 -23.16 2.38
N LEU A 544 -13.18 -23.47 2.01
CA LEU A 544 -14.17 -24.07 2.91
C LEU A 544 -13.81 -25.52 3.29
N VAL A 545 -13.20 -26.33 2.41
CA VAL A 545 -12.63 -27.65 2.76
C VAL A 545 -11.58 -27.48 3.87
N VAL A 546 -10.62 -26.58 3.68
CA VAL A 546 -9.57 -26.30 4.67
C VAL A 546 -10.16 -25.82 6.00
N SER A 547 -11.05 -24.82 5.95
CA SER A 547 -11.68 -24.22 7.14
C SER A 547 -12.56 -25.22 7.90
N CYS A 548 -13.30 -26.08 7.19
CA CYS A 548 -14.09 -27.15 7.81
C CYS A 548 -13.20 -28.19 8.52
N VAL A 549 -12.08 -28.62 7.91
CA VAL A 549 -11.15 -29.54 8.60
C VAL A 549 -10.52 -28.88 9.83
N ALA A 550 -10.08 -27.63 9.71
CA ALA A 550 -9.51 -26.86 10.82
C ALA A 550 -10.50 -26.69 11.99
N ASN A 551 -11.79 -26.56 11.69
CA ASN A 551 -12.88 -26.47 12.66
C ASN A 551 -13.46 -27.86 13.07
N GLY A 552 -12.73 -28.95 12.88
CA GLY A 552 -13.14 -30.32 13.26
C GLY A 552 -14.27 -30.94 12.42
N LYS A 553 -14.81 -30.21 11.43
CA LYS A 553 -15.95 -30.58 10.56
C LYS A 553 -15.50 -31.37 9.31
N ALA A 554 -14.62 -32.36 9.49
CA ALA A 554 -13.98 -33.09 8.38
C ALA A 554 -14.93 -33.91 7.48
N SER A 555 -16.13 -34.26 7.96
CA SER A 555 -17.20 -34.86 7.13
C SER A 555 -17.80 -33.86 6.14
N GLN A 556 -18.07 -32.64 6.60
CA GLN A 556 -18.54 -31.53 5.77
C GLN A 556 -17.51 -31.16 4.70
N ALA A 557 -16.23 -31.13 5.07
CA ALA A 557 -15.13 -30.86 4.14
C ALA A 557 -15.13 -31.80 2.91
N ARG A 558 -15.39 -33.11 3.09
CA ARG A 558 -15.49 -34.06 1.97
C ARG A 558 -16.68 -33.75 1.05
N ALA A 559 -17.86 -33.46 1.62
CA ALA A 559 -19.05 -33.11 0.85
C ALA A 559 -18.90 -31.79 0.06
N VAL A 560 -18.12 -30.84 0.59
CA VAL A 560 -17.76 -29.59 -0.13
C VAL A 560 -16.76 -29.88 -1.25
N ARG A 561 -15.74 -30.70 -0.99
CA ARG A 561 -14.72 -31.11 -1.98
C ARG A 561 -15.37 -31.74 -3.22
N ASP A 562 -16.37 -32.60 -3.06
CA ASP A 562 -17.02 -33.31 -4.18
C ASP A 562 -17.82 -32.38 -5.12
N GLN A 563 -18.08 -31.15 -4.68
CA GLN A 563 -18.71 -30.11 -5.51
C GLN A 563 -17.71 -29.35 -6.38
N ILE A 564 -16.41 -29.37 -6.06
CA ILE A 564 -15.37 -28.68 -6.85
C ILE A 564 -15.27 -29.32 -8.24
N LYS A 565 -15.30 -28.50 -9.30
CA LYS A 565 -15.20 -28.90 -10.70
C LYS A 565 -13.89 -28.43 -11.34
N HIS A 566 -13.35 -27.31 -10.91
CA HIS A 566 -12.04 -26.83 -11.32
C HIS A 566 -10.93 -27.82 -10.93
N ARG A 567 -10.22 -28.36 -11.92
CA ARG A 567 -9.31 -29.51 -11.74
C ARG A 567 -8.15 -29.24 -10.78
N GLY A 568 -7.48 -28.10 -10.90
CA GLY A 568 -6.37 -27.70 -10.00
C GLY A 568 -6.79 -27.63 -8.54
N LEU A 569 -7.85 -26.87 -8.25
CA LEU A 569 -8.45 -26.76 -6.91
C LEU A 569 -8.96 -28.10 -6.36
N LEU A 570 -9.54 -28.97 -7.18
CA LEU A 570 -9.95 -30.31 -6.78
C LEU A 570 -8.73 -31.17 -6.40
N ALA A 571 -7.63 -31.08 -7.15
CA ALA A 571 -6.39 -31.77 -6.84
C ALA A 571 -5.73 -31.23 -5.56
N ALA A 572 -5.65 -29.92 -5.40
CA ALA A 572 -5.18 -29.27 -4.17
C ALA A 572 -6.01 -29.70 -2.94
N ALA A 573 -7.34 -29.76 -3.07
CA ALA A 573 -8.23 -30.26 -2.01
C ALA A 573 -7.92 -31.72 -1.63
N ASN A 574 -7.55 -32.57 -2.60
CA ASN A 574 -7.14 -33.94 -2.32
C ASN A 574 -5.80 -33.98 -1.58
N VAL A 575 -4.79 -33.24 -2.05
CA VAL A 575 -3.48 -33.14 -1.38
C VAL A 575 -3.62 -32.70 0.07
N PHE A 576 -4.45 -31.69 0.33
CA PHE A 576 -4.78 -31.24 1.68
C PHE A 576 -5.43 -32.37 2.52
N LEU A 577 -6.49 -33.00 2.01
CA LEU A 577 -7.23 -34.04 2.75
C LEU A 577 -6.41 -35.30 3.01
N ASP A 578 -5.61 -35.76 2.05
CA ASP A 578 -4.76 -36.94 2.18
C ASP A 578 -3.57 -36.67 3.11
N SER A 579 -3.00 -35.47 3.05
CA SER A 579 -1.98 -35.03 4.00
C SER A 579 -2.53 -34.95 5.42
N TYR A 580 -3.73 -34.38 5.62
CA TYR A 580 -4.38 -34.31 6.93
C TYR A 580 -4.69 -35.71 7.47
N LYS A 581 -5.21 -36.61 6.63
CA LYS A 581 -5.47 -38.02 6.98
C LYS A 581 -4.20 -38.76 7.42
N THR A 582 -3.06 -38.44 6.83
CA THR A 582 -1.76 -39.09 7.11
C THR A 582 -1.07 -38.51 8.35
N THR A 583 -1.18 -37.20 8.58
CA THR A 583 -0.39 -36.48 9.60
C THR A 583 -1.19 -36.05 10.83
N GLY A 584 -2.52 -35.97 10.73
CA GLY A 584 -3.39 -35.33 11.73
C GLY A 584 -3.20 -33.81 11.86
N SER A 585 -2.33 -33.18 11.05
CA SER A 585 -1.95 -31.78 11.18
C SER A 585 -2.55 -30.92 10.06
N VAL A 586 -3.38 -29.96 10.46
CA VAL A 586 -3.99 -28.96 9.56
C VAL A 586 -2.90 -28.08 8.92
N LEU A 587 -1.94 -27.60 9.72
CA LEU A 587 -0.85 -26.76 9.24
C LEU A 587 0.05 -27.51 8.25
N GLN A 588 0.35 -28.79 8.51
CA GLN A 588 1.14 -29.59 7.57
C GLN A 588 0.37 -29.90 6.28
N ALA A 589 -0.94 -30.18 6.37
CA ALA A 589 -1.79 -30.31 5.20
C ALA A 589 -1.86 -29.02 4.38
N CYS A 590 -1.89 -27.86 5.04
CA CYS A 590 -1.91 -26.56 4.41
C CYS A 590 -0.59 -26.28 3.66
N ARG A 591 0.56 -26.48 4.32
CA ARG A 591 1.89 -26.41 3.69
C ARG A 591 2.04 -27.35 2.49
N ASN A 592 1.57 -28.59 2.60
CA ASN A 592 1.63 -29.56 1.50
C ASN A 592 0.72 -29.14 0.32
N SER A 593 -0.44 -28.54 0.60
CA SER A 593 -1.32 -27.99 -0.46
C SER A 593 -0.77 -26.72 -1.10
N ALA A 594 -0.04 -25.88 -0.35
CA ALA A 594 0.66 -24.72 -0.88
C ALA A 594 1.83 -25.15 -1.79
N GLY A 595 2.65 -26.11 -1.35
CA GLY A 595 3.74 -26.68 -2.16
C GLY A 595 3.25 -27.41 -3.43
N TYR A 596 2.05 -27.99 -3.42
CA TYR A 596 1.41 -28.46 -4.65
C TYR A 596 1.20 -27.31 -5.66
N GLY A 597 0.76 -26.14 -5.19
CA GLY A 597 0.56 -24.95 -6.02
C GLY A 597 1.84 -24.42 -6.69
N GLU A 598 3.01 -24.63 -6.10
CA GLU A 598 4.31 -24.21 -6.69
C GLU A 598 4.59 -24.91 -8.04
N THR A 599 4.06 -26.12 -8.21
CA THR A 599 4.23 -26.94 -9.43
C THR A 599 2.95 -27.02 -10.28
N HIS A 600 1.83 -26.51 -9.76
CA HIS A 600 0.50 -26.59 -10.38
C HIS A 600 -0.16 -25.20 -10.36
N PRO A 601 0.29 -24.25 -11.20
CA PRO A 601 -0.20 -22.87 -11.20
C PRO A 601 -1.69 -22.76 -11.48
N GLU A 602 -2.30 -23.74 -12.18
CA GLU A 602 -3.74 -23.78 -12.39
C GLU A 602 -4.56 -23.89 -11.08
N ALA A 603 -3.95 -24.22 -9.95
CA ALA A 603 -4.63 -24.24 -8.65
C ALA A 603 -4.79 -22.84 -8.01
N TRP A 604 -4.11 -21.79 -8.49
CA TRP A 604 -4.15 -20.45 -7.86
C TRP A 604 -3.93 -19.25 -8.80
N GLN A 605 -3.29 -19.42 -9.97
CA GLN A 605 -2.85 -18.32 -10.83
C GLN A 605 -4.00 -17.47 -11.37
N PHE A 606 -5.23 -17.99 -11.42
CA PHE A 606 -6.42 -17.20 -11.75
C PHE A 606 -6.73 -16.09 -10.72
N LEU A 607 -6.07 -16.06 -9.55
CA LEU A 607 -6.12 -14.96 -8.57
C LEU A 607 -4.93 -14.01 -8.65
N SER A 608 -3.90 -14.29 -9.45
CA SER A 608 -2.62 -13.57 -9.37
C SER A 608 -2.60 -12.19 -10.04
N ASP A 609 -3.43 -11.99 -11.07
CA ASP A 609 -3.49 -10.75 -11.85
C ASP A 609 -4.94 -10.25 -11.98
N TRP A 610 -5.27 -9.33 -11.08
CA TRP A 610 -6.55 -8.61 -11.01
C TRP A 610 -6.35 -7.10 -11.08
N GLY A 611 -5.25 -6.65 -11.71
CA GLY A 611 -4.87 -5.24 -11.76
C GLY A 611 -4.13 -4.77 -10.51
N TYR A 612 -3.38 -3.66 -10.65
CA TYR A 612 -2.37 -3.26 -9.65
C TYR A 612 -2.92 -2.68 -8.35
N ALA A 613 -4.22 -2.39 -8.26
CA ALA A 613 -4.88 -1.97 -7.02
C ALA A 613 -5.35 -3.17 -6.18
N ASN A 614 -5.22 -4.39 -6.70
CA ASN A 614 -5.61 -5.62 -6.01
C ASN A 614 -4.40 -6.39 -5.47
N PRO A 615 -4.57 -7.23 -4.42
CA PRO A 615 -3.49 -8.03 -3.87
C PRO A 615 -2.97 -9.05 -4.90
N SER A 616 -1.65 -9.15 -5.06
CA SER A 616 -1.05 -10.29 -5.75
C SER A 616 -1.23 -11.57 -4.93
N PHE A 617 -1.61 -12.65 -5.60
CA PHE A 617 -1.80 -13.97 -5.01
C PHE A 617 -0.72 -14.91 -5.52
N GLU A 618 -0.05 -15.65 -4.64
CA GLU A 618 1.02 -16.59 -4.96
C GLU A 618 0.67 -18.04 -4.58
N ALA A 619 1.49 -19.01 -4.98
CA ALA A 619 1.33 -20.42 -4.61
C ALA A 619 1.21 -20.64 -3.08
N LYS A 620 2.00 -19.90 -2.28
CA LYS A 620 1.93 -19.93 -0.81
C LYS A 620 0.58 -19.44 -0.26
N ASP A 621 -0.07 -18.51 -0.95
CA ASP A 621 -1.35 -17.95 -0.50
C ASP A 621 -2.51 -18.92 -0.73
N LEU A 622 -2.35 -19.95 -1.58
CA LEU A 622 -3.35 -21.00 -1.80
C LEU A 622 -3.82 -21.61 -0.46
N CYS A 623 -2.89 -21.92 0.45
CA CYS A 623 -3.24 -22.30 1.81
C CYS A 623 -2.31 -21.59 2.81
N SER A 624 -2.85 -20.56 3.45
CA SER A 624 -2.14 -19.60 4.30
C SER A 624 -2.44 -19.79 5.80
N LEU A 625 -2.35 -21.03 6.29
CA LEU A 625 -2.31 -21.34 7.73
C LEU A 625 -0.88 -21.79 8.05
N ASP A 626 -0.18 -21.01 8.86
CA ASP A 626 1.22 -21.18 9.26
C ASP A 626 1.39 -21.81 10.65
#